data_AF-A0A0C9VRU0-F1
#
_entry.id   AF-A0A0C9VRU0-F1
#
_cell.length_a   1.000
_cell.length_b   1.000
_cell.length_c   1.000
_cell.angle_alpha   90.00
_cell.angle_beta   90.00
_cell.angle_gamma   90.00
#
_symmetry.space_group_name_H-M   'P 1'
#
loop_
_entity.id
_entity.type
_entity.pdbx_description
1 polymer ?
#
loop_
_entity_poly.entity_id
_entity_poly.type
_entity_poly.pdbx_seq_one_letter_code
_entity_poly.pdbx_strand_id
1 'polypeptide(L)'
;MESLPSLSSTIQPGILNFPGSTPESKRLTEELLKTDEENHHCYFVAAGFHNHLSHHLLAAYDLGAPVELIQAIYDDEAKDQRPIDLNVNGVIPDGSPKAGDIRDQTWTNWLGDQKAYAAYVHFFTKKVGTLGVEKTLENYVFSPMANGNGAYMLLRVVGGAVHPFIQIGYGLEFSSEVEVVAGLAQAAIHEARSFCYLPFDKFVDAEITDNETENSKGRQPKRGPSVLYILRQLYDSPKLVPKMPYDPNALLSKRMKDFMEGGVRQAELNRIMSQFDPGQTDEELEERIEELTFLAILLTFGTGRPNRKPRLDFFLMHMLTSSIFLPSYMKAIKNIQFKRELLRAYIQVMGYYLMVRGRPRINPTLIMSYTDNPLPPDIDPNKVHVASKALGPSARNPWPAMVEDVIHAPDSHTVKSLRTLIYGSLKFGRLRKGEMIGVYDPEGKETHEGIAQVDGTVFVRAAGILMDTLGWVTHGQEVGHWDRSALGWDDAWKNEDP
;
A
#
# COMPACT_ATOMS: atom_id res chain seq x y z
N MET A 1 -3.34 -38.26 7.08
CA MET A 1 -2.86 -36.96 6.56
C MET A 1 -1.39 -36.86 6.89
N GLU A 2 -0.53 -36.49 5.94
CA GLU A 2 0.84 -36.09 6.29
C GLU A 2 0.77 -34.92 7.27
N SER A 3 1.59 -34.93 8.32
CA SER A 3 1.71 -33.78 9.22
C SER A 3 2.29 -32.61 8.42
N LEU A 4 1.63 -31.45 8.46
CA LEU A 4 2.18 -30.22 7.89
C LEU A 4 3.51 -29.87 8.58
N PRO A 5 4.46 -29.26 7.85
CA PRO A 5 5.64 -28.68 8.49
C PRO A 5 5.18 -27.63 9.51
N SER A 6 5.83 -27.60 10.68
CA SER A 6 5.64 -26.50 11.63
C SER A 6 6.35 -25.27 11.08
N LEU A 7 5.58 -24.28 10.64
CA LEU A 7 6.14 -22.98 10.28
C LEU A 7 6.55 -22.21 11.54
N SER A 8 7.55 -21.33 11.38
CA SER A 8 7.91 -20.41 12.45
C SER A 8 6.79 -19.39 12.63
N SER A 9 6.18 -19.36 13.82
CA SER A 9 5.31 -18.26 14.26
C SER A 9 6.09 -17.10 14.86
N THR A 10 7.43 -17.18 14.91
CA THR A 10 8.27 -16.11 15.45
C THR A 10 8.38 -14.95 14.48
N ILE A 11 8.22 -13.73 14.98
CA ILE A 11 8.42 -12.49 14.23
C ILE A 11 9.76 -11.82 14.58
N GLN A 12 10.35 -11.16 13.61
CA GLN A 12 11.48 -10.25 13.75
C GLN A 12 10.99 -8.81 13.86
N PRO A 13 11.81 -7.86 14.35
CA PRO A 13 11.47 -6.45 14.34
C PRO A 13 11.06 -5.97 12.94
N GLY A 14 9.99 -5.17 12.88
CA GLY A 14 9.54 -4.53 11.65
C GLY A 14 10.48 -3.41 11.18
N ILE A 15 10.12 -2.76 10.09
CA ILE A 15 10.98 -1.78 9.43
C ILE A 15 11.17 -0.49 10.25
N LEU A 16 10.20 -0.13 11.11
CA LEU A 16 10.33 1.02 12.00
C LEU A 16 10.92 0.63 13.35
N ASN A 17 10.47 -0.49 13.92
CA ASN A 17 10.92 -1.03 15.19
C ASN A 17 10.94 0.04 16.31
N PHE A 18 9.80 0.69 16.57
CA PHE A 18 9.72 1.69 17.63
C PHE A 18 10.00 1.07 19.01
N PRO A 19 10.56 1.86 19.95
CA PRO A 19 10.62 1.45 21.34
C PRO A 19 9.22 1.17 21.89
N GLY A 20 9.06 0.09 22.66
CA GLY A 20 7.78 -0.30 23.26
C GLY A 20 7.54 -1.81 23.22
N SER A 21 8.17 -2.52 22.27
CA SER A 21 8.11 -3.98 22.23
C SER A 21 8.79 -4.62 23.45
N THR A 22 8.14 -5.63 24.02
CA THR A 22 8.63 -6.45 25.14
C THR A 22 8.59 -7.93 24.75
N PRO A 23 9.25 -8.83 25.50
CA PRO A 23 9.10 -10.27 25.29
C PRO A 23 7.63 -10.72 25.32
N GLU A 24 6.82 -10.11 26.20
CA GLU A 24 5.40 -10.41 26.35
C GLU A 24 4.57 -9.92 25.17
N SER A 25 4.78 -8.69 24.70
CA SER A 25 4.02 -8.18 23.55
C SER A 25 4.39 -8.91 22.27
N LYS A 26 5.67 -9.24 22.08
CA LYS A 26 6.11 -10.11 20.97
C LYS A 26 5.41 -11.47 21.03
N ARG A 27 5.46 -12.17 22.17
CA ARG A 27 4.84 -13.49 22.32
C ARG A 27 3.33 -13.42 22.06
N LEU A 28 2.63 -12.43 22.61
CA LEU A 28 1.20 -12.27 22.41
C LEU A 28 0.87 -12.02 20.93
N THR A 29 1.58 -11.11 20.27
CA THR A 29 1.40 -10.85 18.83
C THR A 29 1.58 -12.14 18.02
N GLU A 30 2.63 -12.92 18.29
CA GLU A 30 2.88 -14.21 17.62
C GLU A 30 1.74 -15.22 17.82
N GLU A 31 1.21 -15.31 19.05
CA GLU A 31 0.07 -16.16 19.39
C GLU A 31 -1.21 -15.73 18.66
N LEU A 32 -1.49 -14.42 18.62
CA LEU A 32 -2.70 -13.87 18.00
C LEU A 32 -2.66 -13.94 16.47
N LEU A 33 -1.52 -13.68 15.83
CA LEU A 33 -1.35 -13.85 14.38
C LEU A 33 -1.59 -15.31 13.96
N LYS A 34 -1.01 -16.24 14.72
CA LYS A 34 -1.25 -17.67 14.50
C LYS A 34 -2.73 -18.02 14.68
N THR A 35 -3.38 -17.47 15.72
CA THR A 35 -4.80 -17.72 15.96
C THR A 35 -5.68 -17.16 14.84
N ASP A 36 -5.37 -15.98 14.30
CA ASP A 36 -6.06 -15.42 13.14
C ASP A 36 -5.91 -16.32 11.90
N GLU A 37 -4.69 -16.77 11.58
CA GLU A 37 -4.43 -17.64 10.44
C GLU A 37 -5.08 -19.03 10.57
N GLU A 38 -5.16 -19.59 11.78
CA GLU A 38 -5.77 -20.89 12.00
C GLU A 38 -7.31 -20.85 11.95
N ASN A 39 -7.92 -19.71 12.29
CA ASN A 39 -9.37 -19.64 12.52
C ASN A 39 -10.13 -18.79 11.50
N HIS A 40 -9.49 -17.78 10.90
CA HIS A 40 -10.18 -16.78 10.10
C HIS A 40 -9.83 -16.85 8.62
N HIS A 41 -10.82 -16.52 7.80
CA HIS A 41 -10.63 -16.35 6.37
C HIS A 41 -10.02 -14.96 6.09
N CYS A 42 -9.21 -14.83 5.04
CA CYS A 42 -8.70 -13.53 4.57
C CYS A 42 -9.76 -12.53 4.07
N TYR A 43 -11.05 -12.91 4.12
CA TYR A 43 -12.20 -12.03 3.88
C TYR A 43 -13.11 -12.19 5.08
N PHE A 44 -13.71 -11.11 5.59
CA PHE A 44 -14.66 -11.20 6.69
C PHE A 44 -16.12 -11.31 6.21
N VAL A 45 -16.40 -10.98 4.94
CA VAL A 45 -17.74 -11.13 4.31
C VAL A 45 -17.69 -11.72 2.91
N ALA A 46 -18.81 -12.31 2.47
CA ALA A 46 -18.96 -12.94 1.14
C ALA A 46 -18.72 -11.99 -0.05
N ALA A 47 -18.92 -10.68 0.16
CA ALA A 47 -18.64 -9.64 -0.83
C ALA A 47 -17.13 -9.45 -1.11
N GLY A 48 -16.25 -10.12 -0.34
CA GLY A 48 -14.80 -10.10 -0.57
C GLY A 48 -14.08 -8.92 0.10
N PHE A 49 -14.61 -8.39 1.21
CA PHE A 49 -13.86 -7.42 2.02
C PHE A 49 -12.85 -8.13 2.90
N HIS A 50 -11.64 -7.60 2.91
CA HIS A 50 -10.45 -8.24 3.48
C HIS A 50 -10.43 -8.19 5.01
N ASN A 51 -10.00 -9.29 5.61
CA ASN A 51 -9.60 -9.30 7.02
C ASN A 51 -8.34 -8.44 7.17
N HIS A 52 -8.37 -7.47 8.09
CA HIS A 52 -7.25 -6.56 8.38
C HIS A 52 -6.58 -6.83 9.73
N LEU A 53 -7.03 -7.84 10.47
CA LEU A 53 -6.64 -8.08 11.85
C LEU A 53 -5.12 -8.23 12.00
N SER A 54 -4.50 -9.12 11.22
CA SER A 54 -3.03 -9.28 11.25
C SER A 54 -2.30 -7.99 10.85
N HIS A 55 -2.85 -7.18 9.95
CA HIS A 55 -2.26 -5.91 9.54
C HIS A 55 -2.31 -4.88 10.66
N HIS A 56 -3.42 -4.81 11.40
CA HIS A 56 -3.57 -3.89 12.52
C HIS A 56 -2.61 -4.27 13.66
N LEU A 57 -2.59 -5.55 14.04
CA LEU A 57 -1.69 -6.06 15.08
C LEU A 57 -0.23 -5.74 14.77
N LEU A 58 0.24 -6.05 13.55
CA LEU A 58 1.63 -5.81 13.16
C LEU A 58 1.95 -4.32 13.03
N ALA A 59 1.03 -3.49 12.51
CA ALA A 59 1.24 -2.05 12.42
C ALA A 59 1.34 -1.41 13.80
N ALA A 60 0.44 -1.76 14.72
CA ALA A 60 0.44 -1.25 16.09
C ALA A 60 1.67 -1.76 16.87
N TYR A 61 2.01 -3.04 16.73
CA TYR A 61 3.20 -3.64 17.35
C TYR A 61 4.50 -2.93 16.92
N ASP A 62 4.66 -2.63 15.63
CA ASP A 62 5.85 -1.94 15.10
C ASP A 62 5.99 -0.50 15.58
N LEU A 63 4.86 0.13 15.97
CA LEU A 63 4.79 1.46 16.58
C LEU A 63 4.89 1.42 18.10
N GLY A 64 5.11 0.24 18.70
CA GLY A 64 5.36 0.09 20.13
C GLY A 64 4.09 -0.07 20.98
N ALA A 65 2.97 -0.53 20.40
CA ALA A 65 1.75 -0.79 21.14
C ALA A 65 1.99 -1.75 22.33
N PRO A 66 1.46 -1.44 23.54
CA PRO A 66 1.57 -2.33 24.69
C PRO A 66 0.69 -3.58 24.54
N VAL A 67 0.96 -4.58 25.37
CA VAL A 67 0.28 -5.90 25.38
C VAL A 67 -1.24 -5.75 25.44
N GLU A 68 -1.73 -4.85 26.30
CA GLU A 68 -3.16 -4.63 26.52
C GLU A 68 -3.85 -4.08 25.26
N LEU A 69 -3.16 -3.21 24.52
CA LEU A 69 -3.69 -2.64 23.28
C LEU A 69 -3.70 -3.67 22.14
N ILE A 70 -2.64 -4.48 22.04
CA ILE A 70 -2.56 -5.59 21.08
C ILE A 70 -3.71 -6.58 21.31
N GLN A 71 -3.99 -6.94 22.56
CA GLN A 71 -5.15 -7.79 22.89
C GLN A 71 -6.48 -7.11 22.54
N ALA A 72 -6.64 -5.82 22.87
CA ALA A 72 -7.88 -5.09 22.61
C ALA A 72 -8.19 -4.98 21.10
N ILE A 73 -7.16 -4.76 20.26
CA ILE A 73 -7.29 -4.77 18.79
C ILE A 73 -7.82 -6.13 18.33
N TYR A 74 -7.23 -7.22 18.83
CA TYR A 74 -7.69 -8.57 18.46
C TYR A 74 -9.12 -8.84 18.89
N ASP A 75 -9.43 -8.57 20.16
CA ASP A 75 -10.75 -8.83 20.72
C ASP A 75 -11.85 -8.07 19.97
N ASP A 76 -11.55 -6.88 19.46
CA ASP A 76 -12.50 -6.10 18.69
C ASP A 76 -12.65 -6.60 17.25
N GLU A 77 -11.56 -6.68 16.50
CA GLU A 77 -11.61 -7.03 15.08
C GLU A 77 -11.96 -8.51 14.83
N ALA A 78 -11.66 -9.42 15.76
CA ALA A 78 -12.00 -10.84 15.63
C ALA A 78 -13.52 -11.09 15.59
N LYS A 79 -14.34 -10.19 16.17
CA LYS A 79 -15.81 -10.34 16.23
C LYS A 79 -16.47 -10.39 14.87
N ASP A 80 -15.91 -9.67 13.89
CA ASP A 80 -16.46 -9.54 12.56
C ASP A 80 -15.90 -10.57 11.56
N GLN A 81 -14.89 -11.34 11.96
CA GLN A 81 -14.25 -12.32 11.09
C GLN A 81 -15.14 -13.52 10.84
N ARG A 82 -14.89 -14.18 9.70
CA ARG A 82 -15.57 -15.43 9.33
C ARG A 82 -14.61 -16.61 9.40
N PRO A 83 -15.12 -17.84 9.59
CA PRO A 83 -14.29 -19.04 9.67
C PRO A 83 -13.40 -19.23 8.44
N ILE A 84 -12.17 -19.71 8.64
CA ILE A 84 -11.22 -20.03 7.57
C ILE A 84 -11.80 -21.00 6.54
N ASP A 85 -12.51 -22.03 7.01
CA ASP A 85 -13.21 -22.99 6.18
C ASP A 85 -14.71 -22.65 6.14
N LEU A 86 -15.16 -22.20 4.97
CA LEU A 86 -16.55 -21.80 4.72
C LEU A 86 -17.52 -23.00 4.73
N ASN A 87 -17.02 -24.24 4.69
CA ASN A 87 -17.84 -25.43 4.79
C ASN A 87 -18.29 -25.71 6.24
N VAL A 88 -17.55 -25.23 7.26
CA VAL A 88 -17.75 -25.61 8.67
C VAL A 88 -19.06 -25.09 9.27
N ASN A 89 -19.71 -24.10 8.67
CA ASN A 89 -20.95 -23.52 9.17
C ASN A 89 -22.08 -23.46 8.12
N GLY A 90 -22.02 -24.30 7.08
CA GLY A 90 -23.03 -24.31 6.02
C GLY A 90 -23.11 -23.01 5.20
N VAL A 91 -22.05 -22.19 5.23
CA VAL A 91 -22.00 -20.87 4.59
C VAL A 91 -21.93 -21.01 3.06
N ILE A 92 -21.32 -22.08 2.54
CA ILE A 92 -21.26 -22.40 1.10
C ILE A 92 -21.39 -23.93 0.86
N PRO A 93 -22.03 -24.39 -0.24
CA PRO A 93 -22.30 -25.82 -0.50
C PRO A 93 -21.07 -26.69 -0.82
N ASP A 94 -21.27 -28.00 -0.65
CA ASP A 94 -20.48 -29.15 -1.15
C ASP A 94 -19.73 -28.87 -2.47
N GLY A 95 -18.44 -29.24 -2.50
CA GLY A 95 -17.58 -29.21 -3.69
C GLY A 95 -16.24 -28.48 -3.51
N SER A 96 -16.09 -27.66 -2.46
CA SER A 96 -14.84 -26.94 -2.16
C SER A 96 -13.68 -27.91 -1.90
N PRO A 97 -12.44 -27.59 -2.32
CA PRO A 97 -11.29 -28.44 -2.01
C PRO A 97 -11.04 -28.42 -0.51
N LYS A 98 -10.74 -29.59 0.06
CA LYS A 98 -10.35 -29.73 1.47
C LYS A 98 -8.84 -29.52 1.61
N ALA A 99 -8.40 -29.34 2.85
CA ALA A 99 -6.99 -29.38 3.20
C ALA A 99 -6.31 -30.64 2.63
N GLY A 100 -5.27 -30.45 1.80
CA GLY A 100 -4.54 -31.52 1.13
C GLY A 100 -5.05 -31.92 -0.27
N ASP A 101 -6.19 -31.41 -0.73
CA ASP A 101 -6.71 -31.72 -2.08
C ASP A 101 -5.95 -30.96 -3.18
N ILE A 102 -5.44 -29.78 -2.86
CA ILE A 102 -4.63 -28.97 -3.78
C ILE A 102 -3.19 -29.52 -3.84
N ARG A 103 -2.72 -29.85 -5.04
CA ARG A 103 -1.40 -30.46 -5.31
C ARG A 103 -0.64 -29.70 -6.39
N ASP A 104 0.65 -30.00 -6.54
CA ASP A 104 1.52 -29.36 -7.55
C ASP A 104 1.00 -29.41 -8.98
N GLN A 105 0.27 -30.45 -9.34
CA GLN A 105 -0.27 -30.62 -10.69
C GLN A 105 -1.64 -29.94 -10.86
N THR A 106 -2.31 -29.56 -9.77
CA THR A 106 -3.70 -29.12 -9.75
C THR A 106 -3.92 -27.78 -9.05
N TRP A 107 -2.86 -27.12 -8.58
CA TRP A 107 -2.97 -25.90 -7.78
C TRP A 107 -3.60 -24.72 -8.51
N THR A 108 -3.62 -24.74 -9.83
CA THR A 108 -4.27 -23.69 -10.63
C THR A 108 -5.79 -23.89 -10.77
N ASN A 109 -6.34 -25.06 -10.42
CA ASN A 109 -7.74 -25.42 -10.70
C ASN A 109 -8.76 -24.58 -9.91
N TRP A 110 -8.36 -24.02 -8.78
CA TRP A 110 -9.23 -23.29 -7.86
C TRP A 110 -8.91 -21.80 -7.76
N LEU A 111 -8.06 -21.29 -8.66
CA LEU A 111 -7.63 -19.90 -8.60
C LEU A 111 -8.82 -18.96 -8.82
N GLY A 112 -9.00 -18.00 -7.92
CA GLY A 112 -10.12 -17.05 -7.97
C GLY A 112 -11.37 -17.51 -7.23
N ASP A 113 -11.39 -18.71 -6.67
CA ASP A 113 -12.51 -19.18 -5.85
C ASP A 113 -12.19 -18.99 -4.36
N GLN A 114 -12.92 -18.07 -3.70
CA GLN A 114 -12.76 -17.81 -2.27
C GLN A 114 -12.95 -19.05 -1.39
N LYS A 115 -13.72 -20.04 -1.84
CA LYS A 115 -13.95 -21.29 -1.10
C LYS A 115 -12.68 -22.12 -0.89
N ALA A 116 -11.69 -21.93 -1.75
CA ALA A 116 -10.45 -22.70 -1.72
C ALA A 116 -9.41 -22.11 -0.76
N TYR A 117 -9.71 -21.03 -0.03
CA TYR A 117 -8.74 -20.35 0.82
C TYR A 117 -8.04 -21.28 1.82
N ALA A 118 -8.80 -22.03 2.64
CA ALA A 118 -8.26 -22.98 3.62
C ALA A 118 -7.37 -24.06 2.95
N ALA A 119 -7.78 -24.56 1.78
CA ALA A 119 -7.00 -25.55 1.03
C ALA A 119 -5.70 -24.95 0.47
N TYR A 120 -5.72 -23.68 0.05
CA TYR A 120 -4.53 -22.95 -0.38
C TYR A 120 -3.60 -22.62 0.80
N VAL A 121 -4.13 -22.28 1.97
CA VAL A 121 -3.33 -22.11 3.20
C VAL A 121 -2.58 -23.41 3.49
N HIS A 122 -3.26 -24.56 3.48
CA HIS A 122 -2.61 -25.86 3.64
C HIS A 122 -1.55 -26.14 2.55
N PHE A 123 -1.87 -25.85 1.29
CA PHE A 123 -0.93 -26.03 0.18
C PHE A 123 0.34 -25.18 0.36
N PHE A 124 0.18 -23.88 0.59
CA PHE A 124 1.30 -22.96 0.75
C PHE A 124 2.06 -23.18 2.05
N THR A 125 1.42 -23.67 3.12
CA THR A 125 2.11 -24.14 4.32
C THR A 125 3.12 -25.24 3.97
N LYS A 126 2.70 -26.24 3.19
CA LYS A 126 3.59 -27.29 2.71
C LYS A 126 4.70 -26.73 1.81
N LYS A 127 4.41 -25.74 0.95
CA LYS A 127 5.42 -25.13 0.06
C LYS A 127 6.44 -24.29 0.78
N VAL A 128 6.01 -23.37 1.64
CA VAL A 128 6.91 -22.55 2.46
C VAL A 128 7.76 -23.44 3.37
N GLY A 129 7.16 -24.41 4.06
CA GLY A 129 7.91 -25.29 4.96
C GLY A 129 8.90 -26.24 4.26
N THR A 130 8.75 -26.50 2.96
CA THR A 130 9.68 -27.37 2.20
C THR A 130 10.68 -26.62 1.34
N LEU A 131 10.29 -25.48 0.77
CA LEU A 131 11.09 -24.69 -0.16
C LEU A 131 11.71 -23.45 0.50
N GLY A 132 11.14 -22.99 1.61
CA GLY A 132 11.33 -21.66 2.16
C GLY A 132 10.50 -20.60 1.42
N VAL A 133 10.40 -19.42 2.02
CA VAL A 133 9.66 -18.26 1.48
C VAL A 133 10.14 -17.86 0.09
N GLU A 134 11.44 -17.65 -0.07
CA GLU A 134 12.06 -17.17 -1.32
C GLU A 134 11.69 -18.04 -2.53
N LYS A 135 11.99 -19.33 -2.48
CA LYS A 135 11.70 -20.27 -3.59
C LYS A 135 10.20 -20.45 -3.81
N THR A 136 9.38 -20.30 -2.77
CA THR A 136 7.92 -20.36 -2.92
C THR A 136 7.40 -19.16 -3.71
N LEU A 137 7.89 -17.94 -3.41
CA LEU A 137 7.57 -16.75 -4.19
C LEU A 137 8.03 -16.90 -5.65
N GLU A 138 9.28 -17.32 -5.87
CA GLU A 138 9.79 -17.53 -7.23
C GLU A 138 8.92 -18.52 -8.03
N ASN A 139 8.56 -19.65 -7.43
CA ASN A 139 7.82 -20.71 -8.12
C ASN A 139 6.35 -20.35 -8.35
N TYR A 140 5.67 -19.77 -7.36
CA TYR A 140 4.21 -19.63 -7.37
C TYR A 140 3.72 -18.19 -7.56
N VAL A 141 4.60 -17.19 -7.60
CA VAL A 141 4.25 -15.80 -7.93
C VAL A 141 4.86 -15.38 -9.26
N PHE A 142 6.15 -15.67 -9.49
CA PHE A 142 6.89 -15.07 -10.60
C PHE A 142 7.11 -16.00 -11.79
N SER A 143 7.25 -17.30 -11.57
CA SER A 143 7.63 -18.24 -12.63
C SER A 143 6.68 -18.21 -13.85
N PRO A 144 7.14 -18.65 -15.03
CA PRO A 144 6.27 -18.85 -16.20
C PRO A 144 5.08 -19.77 -15.91
N MET A 145 5.22 -20.76 -15.02
CA MET A 145 4.10 -21.62 -14.60
C MET A 145 3.05 -20.84 -13.81
N ALA A 146 3.47 -19.89 -12.97
CA ALA A 146 2.59 -19.07 -12.14
C ALA A 146 1.87 -17.95 -12.93
N ASN A 147 2.41 -17.57 -14.09
CA ASN A 147 1.87 -16.47 -14.90
C ASN A 147 1.39 -16.89 -16.31
N GLY A 148 1.62 -18.14 -16.72
CA GLY A 148 1.08 -18.74 -17.94
C GLY A 148 -0.30 -19.37 -17.74
N ASN A 149 -0.90 -19.83 -18.84
CA ASN A 149 -2.14 -20.64 -18.85
C ASN A 149 -3.31 -20.09 -18.01
N GLY A 150 -3.40 -18.77 -17.85
CA GLY A 150 -4.48 -18.11 -17.09
C GLY A 150 -4.25 -17.98 -15.57
N ALA A 151 -3.10 -18.43 -15.05
CA ALA A 151 -2.83 -18.38 -13.61
C ALA A 151 -2.62 -16.94 -13.10
N TYR A 152 -1.77 -16.17 -13.78
CA TYR A 152 -1.52 -14.74 -13.53
C TYR A 152 -1.29 -14.37 -12.05
N MET A 153 -0.52 -15.17 -11.31
CA MET A 153 -0.36 -15.01 -9.86
C MET A 153 0.23 -13.66 -9.46
N LEU A 154 1.17 -13.10 -10.24
CA LEU A 154 1.70 -11.78 -9.95
C LEU A 154 0.61 -10.69 -9.98
N LEU A 155 -0.36 -10.80 -10.89
CA LEU A 155 -1.51 -9.88 -10.93
C LEU A 155 -2.47 -10.07 -9.78
N ARG A 156 -2.61 -11.31 -9.32
CA ARG A 156 -3.40 -11.60 -8.14
C ARG A 156 -2.73 -11.05 -6.88
N VAL A 157 -1.39 -11.10 -6.80
CA VAL A 157 -0.61 -10.50 -5.70
C VAL A 157 -0.85 -8.99 -5.62
N VAL A 158 -0.76 -8.26 -6.74
CA VAL A 158 -1.04 -6.81 -6.77
C VAL A 158 -2.53 -6.48 -6.96
N GLY A 159 -3.40 -7.49 -6.92
CA GLY A 159 -4.85 -7.37 -7.10
C GLY A 159 -5.59 -6.99 -5.82
N GLY A 160 -6.93 -6.92 -5.88
CA GLY A 160 -7.75 -6.78 -4.68
C GLY A 160 -7.49 -5.53 -3.84
N ALA A 161 -7.15 -4.40 -4.47
CA ALA A 161 -6.63 -3.21 -3.77
C ALA A 161 -5.36 -3.52 -2.98
N VAL A 162 -4.46 -4.30 -3.60
CA VAL A 162 -3.12 -4.70 -3.12
C VAL A 162 -3.09 -5.45 -1.78
N HIS A 163 -4.22 -6.00 -1.32
CA HIS A 163 -4.25 -6.73 -0.04
C HIS A 163 -3.34 -7.97 0.00
N PRO A 164 -3.27 -8.83 -1.05
CA PRO A 164 -2.32 -9.95 -1.01
C PRO A 164 -0.86 -9.47 -0.98
N PHE A 165 -0.56 -8.36 -1.67
CA PHE A 165 0.76 -7.71 -1.60
C PHE A 165 1.05 -7.17 -0.19
N ILE A 166 0.07 -6.55 0.48
CA ILE A 166 0.22 -6.07 1.85
C ILE A 166 0.43 -7.24 2.82
N GLN A 167 -0.35 -8.32 2.71
CA GLN A 167 -0.24 -9.50 3.58
C GLN A 167 1.14 -10.17 3.44
N ILE A 168 1.56 -10.46 2.20
CA ILE A 168 2.90 -11.00 1.95
C ILE A 168 3.96 -9.99 2.42
N GLY A 169 3.75 -8.70 2.18
CA GLY A 169 4.63 -7.62 2.61
C GLY A 169 4.91 -7.64 4.12
N TYR A 170 3.87 -7.78 4.94
CA TYR A 170 3.99 -7.99 6.39
C TYR A 170 4.79 -9.25 6.72
N GLY A 171 4.48 -10.37 6.06
CA GLY A 171 5.23 -11.61 6.26
C GLY A 171 6.72 -11.48 5.93
N LEU A 172 7.07 -10.80 4.84
CA LEU A 172 8.47 -10.57 4.46
C LEU A 172 9.17 -9.61 5.42
N GLU A 173 8.47 -8.56 5.86
CA GLU A 173 9.02 -7.54 6.74
C GLU A 173 9.35 -8.11 8.13
N PHE A 174 8.37 -8.79 8.73
CA PHE A 174 8.51 -9.40 10.06
C PHE A 174 9.14 -10.79 10.02
N SER A 175 9.54 -11.28 8.84
CA SER A 175 10.03 -12.66 8.65
C SER A 175 9.06 -13.73 9.18
N SER A 176 7.74 -13.49 9.06
CA SER A 176 6.67 -14.40 9.45
C SER A 176 6.27 -15.29 8.28
N GLU A 177 6.58 -16.59 8.38
CA GLU A 177 6.22 -17.57 7.36
C GLU A 177 4.70 -17.76 7.25
N VAL A 178 4.01 -17.67 8.39
CA VAL A 178 2.55 -17.79 8.50
C VAL A 178 1.85 -16.68 7.71
N GLU A 179 2.31 -15.43 7.85
CA GLU A 179 1.76 -14.29 7.10
C GLU A 179 2.04 -14.41 5.59
N VAL A 180 3.22 -14.91 5.20
CA VAL A 180 3.52 -15.17 3.78
C VAL A 180 2.56 -16.21 3.21
N VAL A 181 2.29 -17.30 3.94
CA VAL A 181 1.32 -18.33 3.55
C VAL A 181 -0.07 -17.75 3.39
N ALA A 182 -0.54 -16.99 4.38
CA ALA A 182 -1.84 -16.32 4.33
C ALA A 182 -1.95 -15.42 3.10
N GLY A 183 -0.90 -14.65 2.79
CA GLY A 183 -0.87 -13.76 1.63
C GLY A 183 -0.80 -14.47 0.28
N LEU A 184 -0.08 -15.59 0.18
CA LEU A 184 -0.05 -16.43 -1.02
C LEU A 184 -1.41 -17.10 -1.27
N ALA A 185 -2.05 -17.62 -0.21
CA ALA A 185 -3.38 -18.19 -0.29
C ALA A 185 -4.43 -17.12 -0.65
N GLN A 186 -4.30 -15.93 -0.08
CA GLN A 186 -5.13 -14.77 -0.41
C GLN A 186 -4.96 -14.39 -1.89
N ALA A 187 -3.72 -14.34 -2.41
CA ALA A 187 -3.48 -14.12 -3.83
C ALA A 187 -4.15 -15.20 -4.70
N ALA A 188 -4.01 -16.48 -4.36
CA ALA A 188 -4.57 -17.57 -5.15
C ALA A 188 -6.10 -17.45 -5.35
N ILE A 189 -6.83 -16.98 -4.35
CA ILE A 189 -8.29 -16.80 -4.43
C ILE A 189 -8.74 -15.46 -5.02
N HIS A 190 -7.83 -14.51 -5.27
CA HIS A 190 -8.16 -13.21 -5.87
C HIS A 190 -8.31 -13.32 -7.37
N GLU A 191 -9.28 -12.63 -7.98
CA GLU A 191 -9.38 -12.53 -9.44
C GLU A 191 -8.14 -11.83 -10.03
N ALA A 192 -7.54 -12.41 -11.08
CA ALA A 192 -6.33 -11.88 -11.72
C ALA A 192 -6.50 -10.54 -12.43
N ARG A 193 -7.75 -10.12 -12.74
CA ARG A 193 -8.09 -8.89 -13.47
C ARG A 193 -7.08 -8.52 -14.55
N SER A 194 -6.90 -9.41 -15.53
CA SER A 194 -5.89 -9.31 -16.59
C SER A 194 -5.96 -8.01 -17.41
N PHE A 195 -7.08 -7.28 -17.34
CA PHE A 195 -7.18 -5.95 -17.95
C PHE A 195 -6.36 -4.86 -17.25
N CYS A 196 -5.99 -5.05 -15.97
CA CYS A 196 -5.07 -4.15 -15.27
C CYS A 196 -3.60 -4.41 -15.65
N TYR A 197 -3.34 -5.38 -16.54
CA TYR A 197 -2.01 -5.84 -16.85
C TYR A 197 -1.57 -5.47 -18.26
N LEU A 198 -0.43 -4.81 -18.31
CA LEU A 198 0.40 -4.71 -19.50
C LEU A 198 1.36 -5.90 -19.51
N PRO A 199 1.32 -6.79 -20.53
CA PRO A 199 2.30 -7.86 -20.65
C PRO A 199 3.74 -7.33 -20.57
N PHE A 200 4.61 -8.02 -19.81
CA PHE A 200 5.94 -7.50 -19.49
C PHE A 200 6.82 -7.23 -20.73
N ASP A 201 6.61 -7.96 -21.82
CA ASP A 201 7.27 -7.76 -23.11
C ASP A 201 6.86 -6.47 -23.83
N LYS A 202 5.84 -5.77 -23.33
CA LYS A 202 5.38 -4.48 -23.85
C LYS A 202 5.99 -3.29 -23.12
N PHE A 203 6.69 -3.50 -22.01
CA PHE A 203 7.48 -2.43 -21.41
C PHE A 203 8.73 -2.17 -22.25
N VAL A 204 9.11 -0.90 -22.33
CA VAL A 204 10.31 -0.46 -23.05
C VAL A 204 11.43 -0.34 -22.05
N ASP A 205 12.47 -1.16 -22.21
CA ASP A 205 13.73 -1.00 -21.48
C ASP A 205 14.45 0.23 -22.03
N ALA A 206 14.79 1.17 -21.15
CA ALA A 206 15.48 2.39 -21.54
C ALA A 206 17.00 2.17 -21.58
N GLU A 207 17.73 3.00 -22.31
CA GLU A 207 19.17 3.09 -22.14
C GLU A 207 19.50 3.79 -20.81
N ILE A 208 20.68 3.52 -20.25
CA ILE A 208 21.16 4.28 -19.09
C ILE A 208 21.36 5.71 -19.56
N THR A 209 20.69 6.63 -18.88
CA THR A 209 21.03 8.03 -18.99
C THR A 209 22.12 8.30 -17.96
N ASP A 210 23.37 8.41 -18.42
CA ASP A 210 24.47 9.00 -17.65
C ASP A 210 24.17 10.50 -17.47
N ASN A 211 23.12 10.82 -16.73
CA ASN A 211 22.73 12.18 -16.40
C ASN A 211 23.48 12.64 -15.14
N GLU A 212 24.81 12.56 -15.17
CA GLU A 212 25.63 13.71 -14.80
C GLU A 212 25.66 14.70 -15.98
N THR A 213 24.53 14.90 -16.67
CA THR A 213 24.45 16.01 -17.61
C THR A 213 24.49 17.27 -16.76
N GLU A 214 25.57 18.03 -16.89
CA GLU A 214 25.84 19.33 -16.25
C GLU A 214 24.68 20.36 -16.36
N ASN A 215 23.57 20.00 -17.02
CA ASN A 215 22.41 20.82 -17.32
C ASN A 215 21.08 20.36 -16.67
N SER A 216 21.01 19.23 -15.95
CA SER A 216 19.76 18.83 -15.28
C SER A 216 19.53 19.65 -14.00
N LYS A 217 18.35 20.28 -13.85
CA LYS A 217 18.05 21.15 -12.69
C LYS A 217 17.77 20.38 -11.38
N GLY A 218 17.74 19.04 -11.40
CA GLY A 218 17.44 18.23 -10.23
C GLY A 218 17.61 16.74 -10.51
N ARG A 219 17.44 15.92 -9.46
CA ARG A 219 17.65 14.46 -9.50
C ARG A 219 16.72 13.78 -10.51
N GLN A 220 17.28 12.86 -11.31
CA GLN A 220 16.57 12.04 -12.29
C GLN A 220 16.86 10.56 -12.02
N PRO A 221 15.94 9.64 -12.38
CA PRO A 221 16.25 8.22 -12.35
C PRO A 221 17.29 7.89 -13.43
N LYS A 222 18.10 6.86 -13.20
CA LYS A 222 19.15 6.45 -14.16
C LYS A 222 18.64 5.90 -15.50
N ARG A 223 17.40 5.43 -15.57
CA ARG A 223 16.84 4.76 -16.76
C ARG A 223 15.43 5.18 -17.03
N GLY A 224 15.13 5.69 -18.21
CA GLY A 224 13.76 6.04 -18.60
C GLY A 224 13.19 7.25 -17.83
N PRO A 225 11.95 7.67 -18.13
CA PRO A 225 11.36 8.84 -17.49
C PRO A 225 11.12 8.65 -15.98
N SER A 226 11.06 9.76 -15.26
CA SER A 226 10.59 9.79 -13.87
C SER A 226 9.11 9.46 -13.77
N VAL A 227 8.70 8.91 -12.63
CA VAL A 227 7.30 8.56 -12.36
C VAL A 227 6.40 9.80 -12.39
N LEU A 228 6.91 10.96 -11.95
CA LEU A 228 6.18 12.22 -12.05
C LEU A 228 6.03 12.70 -13.50
N TYR A 229 7.03 12.49 -14.34
CA TYR A 229 6.88 12.78 -15.77
C TYR A 229 5.83 11.85 -16.42
N ILE A 230 5.81 10.57 -16.05
CA ILE A 230 4.76 9.63 -16.48
C ILE A 230 3.38 10.10 -15.97
N LEU A 231 3.26 10.52 -14.72
CA LEU A 231 2.03 11.05 -14.15
C LEU A 231 1.51 12.27 -14.93
N ARG A 232 2.40 13.20 -15.30
CA ARG A 232 2.06 14.35 -16.15
C ARG A 232 1.48 13.90 -17.49
N GLN A 233 2.07 12.90 -18.14
CA GLN A 233 1.53 12.36 -19.39
C GLN A 233 0.12 11.77 -19.20
N LEU A 234 -0.16 11.07 -18.08
CA LEU A 234 -1.49 10.56 -17.78
C LEU A 234 -2.52 11.69 -17.62
N TYR A 235 -2.11 12.77 -16.97
CA TYR A 235 -2.89 13.98 -16.78
C TYR A 235 -3.17 14.71 -18.09
N ASP A 236 -2.18 14.87 -18.95
CA ASP A 236 -2.30 15.64 -20.18
C ASP A 236 -3.01 14.86 -21.30
N SER A 237 -3.11 13.54 -21.19
CA SER A 237 -3.78 12.72 -22.21
C SER A 237 -5.29 13.03 -22.29
N PRO A 238 -5.81 13.47 -23.45
CA PRO A 238 -7.24 13.71 -23.65
C PRO A 238 -8.05 12.41 -23.67
N LYS A 239 -7.41 11.27 -23.94
CA LYS A 239 -8.09 9.96 -23.94
C LYS A 239 -8.38 9.46 -22.53
N LEU A 240 -7.61 9.91 -21.53
CA LEU A 240 -7.74 9.47 -20.14
C LEU A 240 -8.67 10.36 -19.31
N VAL A 241 -9.48 11.21 -19.96
CA VAL A 241 -10.51 11.98 -19.28
C VAL A 241 -11.54 11.02 -18.66
N PRO A 242 -11.90 11.20 -17.37
CA PRO A 242 -12.91 10.39 -16.70
C PRO A 242 -14.24 10.42 -17.43
N LYS A 243 -15.03 9.34 -17.31
CA LYS A 243 -16.38 9.29 -17.89
C LYS A 243 -17.29 10.29 -17.17
N MET A 244 -18.13 10.97 -17.96
CA MET A 244 -19.15 11.93 -17.49
C MET A 244 -20.55 11.48 -17.94
N PRO A 245 -21.64 11.86 -17.23
CA PRO A 245 -21.64 12.62 -15.97
C PRO A 245 -21.10 11.81 -14.79
N TYR A 246 -20.66 12.52 -13.73
CA TYR A 246 -20.26 11.90 -12.47
C TYR A 246 -21.49 11.27 -11.78
N ASP A 247 -21.31 10.06 -11.24
CA ASP A 247 -22.31 9.36 -10.44
C ASP A 247 -21.75 9.15 -9.01
N PRO A 248 -22.28 9.86 -8.00
CA PRO A 248 -21.81 9.74 -6.62
C PRO A 248 -22.12 8.37 -5.99
N ASN A 249 -23.10 7.63 -6.54
CA ASN A 249 -23.50 6.32 -6.04
C ASN A 249 -22.81 5.16 -6.80
N ALA A 250 -21.99 5.47 -7.80
CA ALA A 250 -21.32 4.44 -8.58
C ALA A 250 -20.32 3.65 -7.73
N LEU A 251 -20.56 2.35 -7.60
CA LEU A 251 -19.61 1.40 -7.04
C LEU A 251 -18.30 1.39 -7.83
N LEU A 252 -17.21 0.98 -7.19
CA LEU A 252 -15.92 0.83 -7.85
C LEU A 252 -16.02 -0.09 -9.07
N SER A 253 -16.76 -1.20 -8.99
CA SER A 253 -16.96 -2.13 -10.12
C SER A 253 -17.56 -1.46 -11.36
N LYS A 254 -18.50 -0.52 -11.17
CA LYS A 254 -19.05 0.30 -12.26
C LYS A 254 -17.99 1.23 -12.85
N ARG A 255 -17.20 1.90 -12.02
CA ARG A 255 -16.10 2.79 -12.46
C ARG A 255 -15.03 2.04 -13.23
N MET A 256 -14.72 0.82 -12.80
CA MET A 256 -13.83 -0.10 -13.51
C MET A 256 -14.39 -0.46 -14.90
N LYS A 257 -15.68 -0.83 -14.98
CA LYS A 257 -16.35 -1.09 -16.27
C LYS A 257 -16.34 0.13 -17.19
N ASP A 258 -16.62 1.31 -16.65
CA ASP A 258 -16.62 2.58 -17.39
C ASP A 258 -15.22 2.96 -17.90
N PHE A 259 -14.17 2.67 -17.13
CA PHE A 259 -12.79 2.85 -17.59
C PHE A 259 -12.45 1.92 -18.76
N MET A 260 -12.92 0.68 -18.70
CA MET A 260 -12.65 -0.37 -19.68
C MET A 260 -13.48 -0.26 -20.97
N GLU A 261 -14.53 0.56 -20.97
CA GLU A 261 -15.44 0.71 -22.11
C GLU A 261 -14.70 1.13 -23.39
N GLY A 262 -14.83 0.31 -24.43
CA GLY A 262 -14.20 0.52 -25.73
C GLY A 262 -12.68 0.38 -25.76
N GLY A 263 -12.02 0.04 -24.64
CA GLY A 263 -10.58 -0.22 -24.56
C GLY A 263 -9.64 0.97 -24.78
N VAL A 264 -10.15 2.14 -25.17
CA VAL A 264 -9.32 3.32 -25.52
C VAL A 264 -8.52 3.83 -24.33
N ARG A 265 -9.14 3.94 -23.15
CA ARG A 265 -8.46 4.42 -21.93
C ARG A 265 -7.42 3.42 -21.45
N GLN A 266 -7.74 2.14 -21.48
CA GLN A 266 -6.81 1.08 -21.12
C GLN A 266 -5.59 1.07 -22.03
N ALA A 267 -5.78 1.12 -23.35
CA ALA A 267 -4.69 1.14 -24.33
C ALA A 267 -3.79 2.37 -24.14
N GLU A 268 -4.37 3.54 -23.84
CA GLU A 268 -3.60 4.74 -23.59
C GLU A 268 -2.84 4.70 -22.26
N LEU A 269 -3.46 4.20 -21.18
CA LEU A 269 -2.78 3.98 -19.90
C LEU A 269 -1.57 3.05 -20.13
N ASN A 270 -1.79 1.92 -20.79
CA ASN A 270 -0.74 0.96 -21.12
C ASN A 270 0.40 1.59 -21.93
N ARG A 271 0.08 2.38 -22.95
CA ARG A 271 1.08 3.08 -23.78
C ARG A 271 1.93 4.07 -22.98
N ILE A 272 1.33 4.79 -22.04
CA ILE A 272 2.07 5.76 -21.22
C ILE A 272 2.93 5.02 -20.19
N MET A 273 2.34 4.05 -19.51
CA MET A 273 2.99 3.31 -18.42
C MET A 273 4.09 2.35 -18.91
N SER A 274 4.06 1.92 -20.18
CA SER A 274 5.10 1.08 -20.78
C SER A 274 6.49 1.72 -20.76
N GLN A 275 6.58 3.04 -20.56
CA GLN A 275 7.83 3.78 -20.47
C GLN A 275 8.57 3.58 -19.13
N PHE A 276 7.91 3.01 -18.11
CA PHE A 276 8.52 2.79 -16.81
C PHE A 276 9.57 1.66 -16.86
N ASP A 277 10.84 2.02 -16.68
CA ASP A 277 11.94 1.07 -16.50
C ASP A 277 12.33 1.01 -15.01
N PRO A 278 12.10 -0.15 -14.33
CA PRO A 278 12.45 -0.29 -12.92
C PRO A 278 13.95 -0.23 -12.62
N GLY A 279 14.83 -0.39 -13.61
CA GLY A 279 16.27 -0.54 -13.39
C GLY A 279 16.74 -1.99 -13.31
N GLN A 280 18.04 -2.19 -13.46
CA GLN A 280 18.75 -3.47 -13.53
C GLN A 280 19.71 -3.70 -12.35
N THR A 281 19.91 -2.70 -11.48
CA THR A 281 20.70 -2.84 -10.24
C THR A 281 19.87 -2.50 -9.01
N ASP A 282 20.33 -2.92 -7.83
CA ASP A 282 19.63 -2.62 -6.58
C ASP A 282 19.57 -1.10 -6.31
N GLU A 283 20.61 -0.34 -6.67
CA GLU A 283 20.61 1.13 -6.55
C GLU A 283 19.55 1.78 -7.45
N GLU A 284 19.41 1.29 -8.69
CA GLU A 284 18.38 1.79 -9.60
C GLU A 284 16.96 1.45 -9.11
N LEU A 285 16.77 0.26 -8.50
CA LEU A 285 15.51 -0.12 -7.89
C LEU A 285 15.17 0.75 -6.68
N GLU A 286 16.17 1.11 -5.85
CA GLU A 286 15.99 2.00 -4.71
C GLU A 286 15.53 3.41 -5.13
N GLU A 287 16.09 3.95 -6.23
CA GLU A 287 15.61 5.21 -6.84
C GLU A 287 14.11 5.12 -7.21
N ARG A 288 13.68 3.98 -7.76
CA ARG A 288 12.27 3.78 -8.10
C ARG A 288 11.37 3.62 -6.87
N ILE A 289 11.87 3.02 -5.79
CA ILE A 289 11.13 2.94 -4.52
C ILE A 289 10.93 4.33 -3.92
N GLU A 290 11.94 5.21 -3.99
CA GLU A 290 11.79 6.62 -3.61
C GLU A 290 10.65 7.27 -4.41
N GLU A 291 10.70 7.20 -5.74
CA GLU A 291 9.67 7.79 -6.61
C GLU A 291 8.25 7.24 -6.34
N LEU A 292 8.12 5.92 -6.17
CA LEU A 292 6.83 5.28 -5.88
C LEU A 292 6.29 5.67 -4.50
N THR A 293 7.17 5.85 -3.51
CA THR A 293 6.79 6.31 -2.16
C THR A 293 6.26 7.75 -2.22
N PHE A 294 6.97 8.65 -2.90
CA PHE A 294 6.52 10.03 -3.08
C PHE A 294 5.22 10.10 -3.89
N LEU A 295 5.10 9.32 -4.97
CA LEU A 295 3.86 9.25 -5.74
C LEU A 295 2.68 8.83 -4.86
N ALA A 296 2.84 7.78 -4.05
CA ALA A 296 1.77 7.29 -3.17
C ALA A 296 1.29 8.36 -2.17
N ILE A 297 2.23 9.13 -1.61
CA ILE A 297 1.94 10.24 -0.69
C ILE A 297 1.22 11.38 -1.41
N LEU A 298 1.73 11.80 -2.55
CA LEU A 298 1.13 12.89 -3.33
C LEU A 298 -0.27 12.52 -3.84
N LEU A 299 -0.51 11.27 -4.21
CA LEU A 299 -1.85 10.82 -4.61
C LEU A 299 -2.83 10.74 -3.44
N THR A 300 -2.35 10.45 -2.23
CA THR A 300 -3.20 10.34 -1.03
C THR A 300 -3.50 11.72 -0.42
N PHE A 301 -2.47 12.55 -0.24
CA PHE A 301 -2.56 13.82 0.52
C PHE A 301 -2.47 15.07 -0.37
N GLY A 302 -1.96 14.93 -1.58
CA GLY A 302 -1.77 16.04 -2.52
C GLY A 302 -2.97 16.29 -3.44
N THR A 303 -4.08 15.56 -3.30
CA THR A 303 -5.22 15.66 -4.24
C THR A 303 -6.39 16.51 -3.74
N GLY A 304 -6.17 17.26 -2.64
CA GLY A 304 -7.15 18.19 -2.07
C GLY A 304 -7.43 19.41 -2.94
N ARG A 305 -8.40 20.23 -2.51
CA ARG A 305 -8.77 21.49 -3.17
C ARG A 305 -8.48 22.68 -2.26
N PRO A 306 -7.96 23.80 -2.80
CA PRO A 306 -7.81 25.02 -2.00
C PRO A 306 -9.15 25.47 -1.42
N ASN A 307 -9.15 25.95 -0.18
CA ASN A 307 -10.35 26.39 0.56
C ASN A 307 -11.41 25.29 0.69
N ARG A 308 -10.98 24.03 0.82
CA ARG A 308 -11.81 22.87 1.15
C ARG A 308 -11.14 22.09 2.27
N LYS A 309 -11.94 21.49 3.17
CA LYS A 309 -11.44 20.49 4.12
C LYS A 309 -10.70 19.36 3.38
N PRO A 310 -9.58 18.84 3.93
CA PRO A 310 -8.91 17.68 3.37
C PRO A 310 -9.85 16.46 3.28
N ARG A 311 -9.70 15.68 2.22
CA ARG A 311 -10.38 14.39 2.01
C ARG A 311 -9.38 13.42 1.45
N LEU A 312 -9.34 12.20 2.01
CA LEU A 312 -8.34 11.18 1.66
C LEU A 312 -9.04 9.98 1.02
N ASP A 313 -8.70 9.67 -0.24
CA ASP A 313 -9.43 8.68 -1.04
C ASP A 313 -9.17 7.23 -0.56
N PHE A 314 -10.26 6.48 -0.34
CA PHE A 314 -10.23 5.13 0.21
C PHE A 314 -9.41 4.12 -0.64
N PHE A 315 -9.25 4.34 -1.93
CA PHE A 315 -8.50 3.40 -2.77
C PHE A 315 -7.07 3.85 -3.02
N LEU A 316 -6.82 5.16 -3.07
CA LEU A 316 -5.47 5.68 -3.30
C LEU A 316 -4.56 5.49 -2.08
N MET A 317 -5.08 5.56 -0.85
CA MET A 317 -4.24 5.27 0.32
C MET A 317 -3.71 3.83 0.32
N HIS A 318 -4.34 2.88 -0.38
CA HIS A 318 -3.83 1.51 -0.41
C HIS A 318 -2.43 1.49 -1.03
N MET A 319 -2.15 2.39 -1.97
CA MET A 319 -0.82 2.56 -2.57
C MET A 319 0.19 3.13 -1.56
N LEU A 320 -0.27 3.95 -0.61
CA LEU A 320 0.54 4.44 0.51
C LEU A 320 0.79 3.32 1.52
N THR A 321 -0.24 2.62 1.96
CA THR A 321 -0.10 1.55 2.95
C THR A 321 0.69 0.35 2.42
N SER A 322 0.75 0.16 1.10
CA SER A 322 1.57 -0.90 0.50
C SER A 322 3.00 -0.46 0.17
N SER A 323 3.28 0.83 -0.07
CA SER A 323 4.60 1.26 -0.57
C SER A 323 5.74 0.98 0.41
N ILE A 324 5.44 0.94 1.72
CA ILE A 324 6.40 0.60 2.78
C ILE A 324 6.99 -0.81 2.64
N PHE A 325 6.30 -1.73 1.97
CA PHE A 325 6.76 -3.12 1.81
C PHE A 325 7.66 -3.34 0.59
N LEU A 326 7.78 -2.36 -0.32
CA LEU A 326 8.63 -2.50 -1.52
C LEU A 326 10.08 -2.91 -1.17
N PRO A 327 10.75 -2.31 -0.15
CA PRO A 327 12.07 -2.78 0.29
C PRO A 327 12.09 -4.24 0.77
N SER A 328 11.07 -4.67 1.51
CA SER A 328 10.95 -6.06 2.01
C SER A 328 10.86 -7.05 0.86
N TYR A 329 10.11 -6.71 -0.20
CA TYR A 329 10.08 -7.48 -1.44
C TYR A 329 11.43 -7.49 -2.16
N MET A 330 12.09 -6.34 -2.31
CA MET A 330 13.40 -6.26 -2.96
C MET A 330 14.48 -7.06 -2.22
N LYS A 331 14.37 -7.17 -0.89
CA LYS A 331 15.25 -7.99 -0.06
C LYS A 331 14.96 -9.49 -0.21
N ALA A 332 13.68 -9.87 -0.28
CA ALA A 332 13.28 -11.28 -0.32
C ALA A 332 13.46 -11.94 -1.70
N ILE A 333 13.30 -11.18 -2.78
CA ILE A 333 13.43 -11.69 -4.16
C ILE A 333 14.88 -11.55 -4.59
N LYS A 334 15.55 -12.64 -5.02
CA LYS A 334 16.94 -12.54 -5.50
C LYS A 334 17.04 -12.25 -6.99
N ASN A 335 16.12 -12.79 -7.79
CA ASN A 335 16.13 -12.60 -9.23
C ASN A 335 15.74 -11.16 -9.60
N ILE A 336 16.67 -10.42 -10.21
CA ILE A 336 16.46 -9.04 -10.65
C ILE A 336 15.29 -8.88 -11.61
N GLN A 337 15.04 -9.86 -12.48
CA GLN A 337 13.93 -9.81 -13.42
C GLN A 337 12.58 -9.87 -12.68
N PHE A 338 12.49 -10.67 -11.62
CA PHE A 338 11.27 -10.74 -10.79
C PHE A 338 11.05 -9.47 -9.99
N LYS A 339 12.13 -8.83 -9.49
CA LYS A 339 12.04 -7.49 -8.88
C LYS A 339 11.47 -6.46 -9.89
N ARG A 340 11.99 -6.46 -11.12
CA ARG A 340 11.52 -5.58 -12.21
C ARG A 340 10.05 -5.81 -12.53
N GLU A 341 9.63 -7.07 -12.67
CA GLU A 341 8.24 -7.43 -12.96
C GLU A 341 7.28 -7.02 -11.85
N LEU A 342 7.68 -7.16 -10.58
CA LEU A 342 6.89 -6.69 -9.44
C LEU A 342 6.67 -5.17 -9.50
N LEU A 343 7.74 -4.38 -9.71
CA LEU A 343 7.62 -2.92 -9.79
C LEU A 343 6.78 -2.48 -10.99
N ARG A 344 6.90 -3.17 -12.14
CA ARG A 344 6.05 -2.95 -13.32
C ARG A 344 4.58 -3.25 -13.04
N ALA A 345 4.27 -4.34 -12.34
CA ALA A 345 2.91 -4.66 -11.94
C ALA A 345 2.37 -3.63 -10.93
N TYR A 346 3.20 -3.21 -9.98
CA TYR A 346 2.83 -2.25 -8.93
C TYR A 346 2.47 -0.87 -9.51
N ILE A 347 3.32 -0.30 -10.38
CA ILE A 347 3.05 1.01 -10.99
C ILE A 347 1.79 0.97 -11.88
N GLN A 348 1.55 -0.14 -12.60
CA GLN A 348 0.32 -0.32 -13.39
C GLN A 348 -0.93 -0.27 -12.51
N VAL A 349 -0.89 -0.89 -11.33
CA VAL A 349 -1.99 -0.83 -10.37
C VAL A 349 -2.19 0.59 -9.81
N MET A 350 -1.12 1.32 -9.50
CA MET A 350 -1.22 2.74 -9.11
C MET A 350 -1.89 3.58 -10.20
N GLY A 351 -1.44 3.44 -11.45
CA GLY A 351 -2.01 4.14 -12.60
C GLY A 351 -3.47 3.77 -12.85
N TYR A 352 -3.81 2.48 -12.71
CA TYR A 352 -5.18 2.01 -12.84
C TYR A 352 -6.11 2.61 -11.78
N TYR A 353 -5.71 2.55 -10.50
CA TYR A 353 -6.48 3.16 -9.41
C TYR A 353 -6.63 4.66 -9.60
N LEU A 354 -5.57 5.38 -9.99
CA LEU A 354 -5.65 6.78 -10.35
C LEU A 354 -6.77 7.04 -11.37
N MET A 355 -6.88 6.23 -12.44
CA MET A 355 -7.90 6.41 -13.47
C MET A 355 -9.32 6.11 -12.96
N VAL A 356 -9.54 4.98 -12.26
CA VAL A 356 -10.90 4.61 -11.79
C VAL A 356 -11.36 5.47 -10.61
N ARG A 357 -10.45 6.20 -9.97
CA ARG A 357 -10.74 7.25 -8.99
C ARG A 357 -10.87 8.65 -9.62
N GLY A 358 -11.03 8.72 -10.93
CA GLY A 358 -11.36 9.96 -11.64
C GLY A 358 -10.17 10.81 -12.01
N ARG A 359 -8.95 10.24 -12.00
CA ARG A 359 -7.70 10.94 -12.30
C ARG A 359 -7.52 12.21 -11.46
N PRO A 360 -7.57 12.11 -10.11
CA PRO A 360 -7.31 13.25 -9.25
C PRO A 360 -5.92 13.82 -9.52
N ARG A 361 -5.84 15.15 -9.56
CA ARG A 361 -4.60 15.87 -9.85
C ARG A 361 -3.92 16.26 -8.55
N ILE A 362 -2.61 16.01 -8.47
CA ILE A 362 -1.80 16.47 -7.34
C ILE A 362 -1.67 18.00 -7.37
N ASN A 363 -1.62 18.60 -6.19
CA ASN A 363 -1.38 20.00 -5.93
C ASN A 363 -0.26 20.11 -4.88
N PRO A 364 1.02 20.09 -5.34
CA PRO A 364 2.18 20.18 -4.47
C PRO A 364 2.19 21.43 -3.59
N THR A 365 1.75 22.58 -4.14
CA THR A 365 1.65 23.83 -3.38
C THR A 365 0.69 23.70 -2.19
N LEU A 366 -0.43 23.00 -2.36
CA LEU A 366 -1.43 22.81 -1.31
C LEU A 366 -0.91 21.89 -0.19
N ILE A 367 -0.36 20.71 -0.51
CA ILE A 367 0.17 19.84 0.55
C ILE A 367 1.31 20.51 1.34
N MET A 368 2.12 21.33 0.67
CA MET A 368 3.20 22.08 1.32
C MET A 368 2.72 23.31 2.12
N SER A 369 1.44 23.70 2.01
CA SER A 369 0.89 24.83 2.78
C SER A 369 0.37 24.44 4.18
N TYR A 370 0.11 23.14 4.43
CA TYR A 370 -0.25 22.64 5.76
C TYR A 370 0.93 22.76 6.73
N THR A 371 0.68 22.86 8.03
CA THR A 371 1.74 22.99 9.05
C THR A 371 2.71 21.80 9.05
N ASP A 372 4.01 22.06 9.21
CA ASP A 372 5.04 21.03 9.49
C ASP A 372 5.19 20.73 10.98
N ASN A 373 4.37 21.38 11.81
CA ASN A 373 4.27 21.17 13.23
C ASN A 373 2.80 20.93 13.62
N PRO A 374 2.18 19.81 13.17
CA PRO A 374 0.82 19.45 13.59
C PRO A 374 0.79 19.13 15.09
N LEU A 375 -0.31 19.50 15.74
CA LEU A 375 -0.50 19.35 17.18
C LEU A 375 -1.90 18.81 17.47
N PRO A 376 -2.06 18.03 18.54
CA PRO A 376 -3.39 17.67 19.01
C PRO A 376 -4.24 18.91 19.35
N PRO A 377 -5.58 18.82 19.20
CA PRO A 377 -6.48 19.99 19.27
C PRO A 377 -6.56 20.64 20.66
N ASP A 378 -6.26 19.90 21.72
CA ASP A 378 -6.26 20.35 23.12
C ASP A 378 -4.91 20.97 23.56
N ILE A 379 -3.88 20.91 22.70
CA ILE A 379 -2.56 21.45 22.99
C ILE A 379 -2.43 22.89 22.48
N ASP A 380 -2.22 23.83 23.40
CA ASP A 380 -1.96 25.23 23.06
C ASP A 380 -0.52 25.39 22.49
N PRO A 381 -0.36 25.81 21.21
CA PRO A 381 0.95 25.95 20.57
C PRO A 381 1.84 27.00 21.26
N ASN A 382 1.25 27.94 21.99
CA ASN A 382 1.98 29.03 22.66
C ASN A 382 2.37 28.67 24.10
N LYS A 383 1.84 27.59 24.66
CA LYS A 383 2.16 27.15 26.03
C LYS A 383 3.09 25.95 25.98
N VAL A 384 4.38 26.19 26.20
CA VAL A 384 5.34 25.13 26.54
C VAL A 384 5.93 25.44 27.90
N HIS A 385 5.69 24.57 28.88
CA HIS A 385 6.28 24.68 30.19
C HIS A 385 7.74 24.24 30.15
N VAL A 386 8.63 25.15 29.78
CA VAL A 386 10.08 24.92 29.83
C VAL A 386 10.65 25.39 31.16
N ALA A 387 11.35 24.50 31.86
CA ALA A 387 12.04 24.82 33.12
C ALA A 387 13.22 25.80 32.92
N SER A 388 13.69 25.96 31.67
CA SER A 388 14.84 26.80 31.32
C SER A 388 14.56 27.63 30.06
N LYS A 389 15.06 28.87 30.06
CA LYS A 389 15.04 29.79 28.90
C LYS A 389 15.88 29.29 27.71
N ALA A 390 16.65 28.21 27.88
CA ALA A 390 17.54 27.66 26.86
C ALA A 390 16.83 26.98 25.67
N LEU A 391 15.51 26.76 25.75
CA LEU A 391 14.76 25.96 24.78
C LEU A 391 14.04 26.76 23.68
N GLY A 392 14.18 28.09 23.62
CA GLY A 392 13.58 28.92 22.57
C GLY A 392 12.04 28.83 22.51
N PRO A 393 11.38 29.48 21.54
CA PRO A 393 9.93 29.40 21.40
C PRO A 393 9.52 27.99 20.92
N SER A 394 8.71 27.32 21.75
CA SER A 394 7.58 26.42 21.43
C SER A 394 7.66 25.35 20.31
N ALA A 395 8.81 25.14 19.67
CA ALA A 395 8.98 24.10 18.65
C ALA A 395 8.98 22.71 19.31
N ARG A 396 7.91 21.95 19.09
CA ARG A 396 7.76 20.57 19.54
C ARG A 396 8.15 19.65 18.38
N ASN A 397 8.67 18.48 18.70
CA ASN A 397 8.66 17.39 17.72
C ASN A 397 7.22 16.85 17.68
N PRO A 398 6.50 16.91 16.53
CA PRO A 398 5.11 16.48 16.47
C PRO A 398 4.95 14.95 16.41
N TRP A 399 5.99 14.22 16.00
CA TRP A 399 5.91 12.76 15.79
C TRP A 399 5.52 11.97 17.05
N PRO A 400 6.07 12.23 18.26
CA PRO A 400 5.69 11.50 19.46
C PRO A 400 4.18 11.56 19.76
N ALA A 401 3.56 12.74 19.64
CA ALA A 401 2.13 12.89 19.88
C ALA A 401 1.29 12.14 18.84
N MET A 402 1.68 12.19 17.56
CA MET A 402 0.98 11.44 16.51
C MET A 402 1.12 9.92 16.70
N VAL A 403 2.29 9.44 17.10
CA VAL A 403 2.52 8.00 17.36
C VAL A 403 1.73 7.53 18.58
N GLU A 404 1.75 8.31 19.66
CA GLU A 404 0.97 8.03 20.88
C GLU A 404 -0.52 7.95 20.58
N ASP A 405 -1.05 8.84 19.74
CA ASP A 405 -2.47 8.83 19.39
C ASP A 405 -2.84 7.71 18.40
N VAL A 406 -2.08 7.54 17.31
CA VAL A 406 -2.52 6.71 16.18
C VAL A 406 -2.66 5.24 16.52
N ILE A 407 -1.89 4.71 17.48
CA ILE A 407 -1.99 3.29 17.87
C ILE A 407 -3.36 2.95 18.47
N HIS A 408 -4.14 3.95 18.87
CA HIS A 408 -5.51 3.82 19.35
C HIS A 408 -6.56 4.05 18.24
N ALA A 409 -6.16 4.33 17.00
CA ALA A 409 -7.09 4.50 15.90
C ALA A 409 -7.81 3.16 15.61
N PRO A 410 -9.15 3.13 15.57
CA PRO A 410 -9.89 1.88 15.39
C PRO A 410 -9.80 1.36 13.94
N ASP A 411 -9.52 2.22 12.98
CA ASP A 411 -9.32 1.83 11.58
C ASP A 411 -7.83 1.54 11.30
N SER A 412 -7.54 0.29 10.95
CA SER A 412 -6.17 -0.14 10.66
C SER A 412 -5.50 0.66 9.53
N HIS A 413 -6.24 1.21 8.56
CA HIS A 413 -5.67 2.02 7.47
C HIS A 413 -5.04 3.30 7.99
N THR A 414 -5.54 3.86 9.08
CA THR A 414 -4.98 5.05 9.73
C THR A 414 -3.61 4.75 10.33
N VAL A 415 -3.49 3.67 11.11
CA VAL A 415 -2.22 3.20 11.69
C VAL A 415 -1.20 2.87 10.58
N LYS A 416 -1.62 2.09 9.58
CA LYS A 416 -0.79 1.74 8.41
C LYS A 416 -0.30 2.98 7.66
N SER A 417 -1.14 4.01 7.53
CA SER A 417 -0.80 5.24 6.81
C SER A 417 0.24 6.06 7.58
N LEU A 418 0.07 6.27 8.89
CA LEU A 418 1.08 6.98 9.69
C LEU A 418 2.41 6.22 9.70
N ARG A 419 2.34 4.89 9.79
CA ARG A 419 3.51 4.01 9.70
C ARG A 419 4.31 4.23 8.42
N THR A 420 3.66 4.29 7.24
CA THR A 420 4.33 4.63 5.98
C THR A 420 4.92 6.05 5.99
N LEU A 421 4.21 7.03 6.56
CA LEU A 421 4.69 8.41 6.62
C LEU A 421 5.94 8.56 7.49
N ILE A 422 6.01 7.82 8.61
CA ILE A 422 7.21 7.76 9.45
C ILE A 422 8.37 7.12 8.69
N TYR A 423 8.14 5.98 8.02
CA TYR A 423 9.15 5.34 7.18
C TYR A 423 9.71 6.32 6.14
N GLY A 424 8.82 7.01 5.44
CA GLY A 424 9.19 8.00 4.45
C GLY A 424 9.96 9.17 5.05
N SER A 425 9.58 9.68 6.22
CA SER A 425 10.32 10.71 6.94
C SER A 425 11.73 10.26 7.36
N LEU A 426 11.88 9.02 7.83
CA LEU A 426 13.18 8.46 8.20
C LEU A 426 14.13 8.33 6.99
N LYS A 427 13.58 7.97 5.83
CA LYS A 427 14.37 7.77 4.59
C LYS A 427 14.64 9.06 3.83
N PHE A 428 13.63 9.91 3.69
CA PHE A 428 13.62 11.02 2.74
C PHE A 428 13.34 12.38 3.41
N GLY A 429 13.16 12.42 4.73
CA GLY A 429 12.83 13.65 5.48
C GLY A 429 13.94 14.70 5.49
N ARG A 430 15.14 14.38 5.00
CA ARG A 430 16.28 15.32 4.87
C ARG A 430 16.43 15.91 3.47
N LEU A 431 15.62 15.48 2.50
CA LEU A 431 15.64 16.07 1.16
C LEU A 431 15.26 17.53 1.24
N ARG A 432 16.03 18.38 0.56
CA ARG A 432 15.74 19.80 0.39
C ARG A 432 14.73 19.99 -0.74
N LYS A 433 14.24 21.22 -0.82
CA LYS A 433 13.34 21.67 -1.90
C LYS A 433 13.96 21.34 -3.27
N GLY A 434 13.20 20.61 -4.08
CA GLY A 434 13.60 20.24 -5.43
C GLY A 434 14.57 19.05 -5.53
N GLU A 435 14.93 18.41 -4.41
CA GLU A 435 15.84 17.24 -4.41
C GLU A 435 15.12 15.89 -4.59
N MET A 436 13.79 15.84 -4.56
CA MET A 436 13.04 14.63 -4.92
C MET A 436 13.30 14.26 -6.41
N ILE A 437 13.42 12.96 -6.70
CA ILE A 437 13.58 12.49 -8.08
C ILE A 437 12.38 12.92 -8.95
N GLY A 438 12.65 13.47 -10.13
CA GLY A 438 11.62 13.80 -11.12
C GLY A 438 10.85 15.11 -10.86
N VAL A 439 11.39 16.00 -10.01
CA VAL A 439 10.85 17.35 -9.83
C VAL A 439 10.81 18.12 -11.15
N TYR A 440 11.86 18.00 -11.96
CA TYR A 440 11.95 18.63 -13.27
C TYR A 440 11.86 17.58 -14.39
N ASP A 441 11.31 17.98 -15.54
CA ASP A 441 11.36 17.21 -16.79
C ASP A 441 12.73 17.37 -17.48
N PRO A 442 13.00 16.62 -18.57
CA PRO A 442 14.25 16.73 -19.31
C PRO A 442 14.56 18.14 -19.83
N GLU A 443 13.55 18.99 -20.02
CA GLU A 443 13.68 20.39 -20.43
C GLU A 443 13.92 21.36 -19.25
N GLY A 444 13.97 20.86 -18.01
CA GLY A 444 14.22 21.65 -16.81
C GLY A 444 13.00 22.47 -16.34
N LYS A 445 11.79 22.08 -16.75
CA LYS A 445 10.51 22.62 -16.25
C LYS A 445 9.98 21.71 -15.14
N GLU A 446 9.32 22.28 -14.15
CA GLU A 446 8.61 21.48 -13.14
C GLU A 446 7.66 20.46 -13.80
N THR A 447 7.70 19.20 -13.36
CA THR A 447 6.77 18.18 -13.83
C THR A 447 5.33 18.51 -13.43
N HIS A 448 5.15 19.13 -12.27
CA HIS A 448 3.86 19.64 -11.78
C HIS A 448 4.07 20.99 -11.11
N GLU A 449 3.12 21.90 -11.26
CA GLU A 449 3.20 23.23 -10.67
C GLU A 449 3.46 23.18 -9.16
N GLY A 450 4.52 23.84 -8.70
CA GLY A 450 4.92 23.93 -7.31
C GLY A 450 5.67 22.71 -6.77
N ILE A 451 5.94 21.69 -7.60
CA ILE A 451 6.61 20.46 -7.15
C ILE A 451 8.04 20.72 -6.65
N ALA A 452 8.72 21.79 -7.09
CA ALA A 452 10.04 22.14 -6.57
C ALA A 452 10.00 22.65 -5.12
N GLN A 453 8.82 22.98 -4.57
CA GLN A 453 8.69 23.32 -3.15
C GLN A 453 8.61 22.09 -2.25
N VAL A 454 8.37 20.90 -2.81
CA VAL A 454 8.31 19.67 -2.02
C VAL A 454 9.71 19.35 -1.50
N ASP A 455 9.77 19.18 -0.18
CA ASP A 455 10.96 18.78 0.57
C ASP A 455 10.57 17.68 1.58
N GLY A 456 11.53 17.24 2.38
CA GLY A 456 11.33 16.20 3.39
C GLY A 456 10.28 16.53 4.46
N THR A 457 9.79 17.78 4.58
CA THR A 457 8.69 18.11 5.49
C THR A 457 7.34 17.62 4.98
N VAL A 458 7.22 17.20 3.72
CA VAL A 458 5.96 16.67 3.17
C VAL A 458 5.39 15.51 3.98
N PHE A 459 6.25 14.67 4.59
CA PHE A 459 5.82 13.53 5.40
C PHE A 459 5.13 13.96 6.70
N VAL A 460 5.67 14.96 7.41
CA VAL A 460 5.05 15.46 8.65
C VAL A 460 3.81 16.27 8.36
N ARG A 461 3.78 17.03 7.25
CA ARG A 461 2.57 17.74 6.79
C ARG A 461 1.46 16.75 6.44
N ALA A 462 1.77 15.70 5.68
CA ALA A 462 0.85 14.61 5.37
C ALA A 462 0.35 13.88 6.63
N ALA A 463 1.22 13.67 7.62
CA ALA A 463 0.86 13.08 8.90
C ALA A 463 -0.13 13.97 9.66
N GLY A 464 0.10 15.28 9.70
CA GLY A 464 -0.85 16.24 10.25
C GLY A 464 -2.21 16.19 9.58
N ILE A 465 -2.23 16.18 8.24
CA ILE A 465 -3.48 16.03 7.46
C ILE A 465 -4.19 14.72 7.83
N LEU A 466 -3.45 13.60 7.95
CA LEU A 466 -4.02 12.32 8.36
C LEU A 466 -4.70 12.43 9.73
N MET A 467 -4.01 12.93 10.74
CA MET A 467 -4.55 13.04 12.11
C MET A 467 -5.73 14.01 12.17
N ASP A 468 -5.66 15.15 11.49
CA ASP A 468 -6.75 16.14 11.47
C ASP A 468 -7.99 15.62 10.69
N THR A 469 -7.81 14.68 9.76
CA THR A 469 -8.90 14.12 8.95
C THR A 469 -9.52 12.86 9.57
N LEU A 470 -8.68 11.98 10.15
CA LEU A 470 -9.09 10.67 10.70
C LEU A 470 -9.29 10.72 12.22
N GLY A 471 -8.86 11.81 12.87
CA GLY A 471 -9.11 12.12 14.26
C GLY A 471 -7.88 11.92 15.15
N TRP A 472 -7.65 12.88 16.04
CA TRP A 472 -6.82 12.74 17.24
C TRP A 472 -7.65 12.06 18.34
N VAL A 473 -7.78 10.74 18.26
CA VAL A 473 -8.80 9.97 18.99
C VAL A 473 -8.58 9.94 20.51
N THR A 474 -7.33 9.99 20.97
CA THR A 474 -6.99 10.06 22.40
C THR A 474 -7.13 11.48 22.96
N HIS A 475 -7.30 12.46 22.08
CA HIS A 475 -7.53 13.87 22.41
C HIS A 475 -9.00 14.30 22.22
N GLY A 476 -9.92 13.33 22.19
CA GLY A 476 -11.36 13.56 22.23
C GLY A 476 -12.02 13.94 20.90
N GLN A 477 -11.31 13.82 19.78
CA GLN A 477 -11.95 13.93 18.46
C GLN A 477 -12.71 12.66 18.09
N GLU A 478 -13.79 12.84 17.33
CA GLU A 478 -14.48 11.72 16.71
C GLU A 478 -13.61 11.08 15.62
N VAL A 479 -13.81 9.78 15.42
CA VAL A 479 -13.13 9.02 14.37
C VAL A 479 -13.62 9.52 13.00
N GLY A 480 -12.68 9.99 12.19
CA GLY A 480 -12.95 10.42 10.82
C GLY A 480 -13.18 9.25 9.87
N HIS A 481 -13.32 9.56 8.58
CA HIS A 481 -13.59 8.54 7.56
C HIS A 481 -12.81 8.78 6.27
N TRP A 482 -12.43 7.68 5.63
CA TRP A 482 -11.86 7.69 4.28
C TRP A 482 -12.93 7.99 3.23
N ASP A 483 -12.57 8.83 2.27
CA ASP A 483 -13.48 9.27 1.22
C ASP A 483 -13.67 8.20 0.13
N ARG A 484 -14.91 7.85 -0.17
CA ARG A 484 -15.25 6.85 -1.21
C ARG A 484 -15.80 7.46 -2.50
N SER A 485 -15.94 8.78 -2.57
CA SER A 485 -16.59 9.51 -3.67
C SER A 485 -15.78 9.54 -4.97
N ALA A 486 -14.46 9.30 -4.93
CA ALA A 486 -13.48 9.51 -6.00
C ALA A 486 -13.27 10.98 -6.30
N LEU A 487 -12.25 11.49 -5.62
CA LEU A 487 -11.91 12.90 -5.56
C LEU A 487 -11.43 13.50 -6.90
N GLY A 488 -11.25 12.69 -7.94
CA GLY A 488 -10.85 13.16 -9.27
C GLY A 488 -11.95 13.83 -10.10
N TRP A 489 -13.23 13.58 -9.80
CA TRP A 489 -14.32 14.33 -10.41
C TRP A 489 -14.56 15.64 -9.66
N ASP A 490 -14.60 16.77 -10.37
CA ASP A 490 -14.90 18.07 -9.74
C ASP A 490 -16.29 18.10 -9.08
N ASP A 491 -17.26 17.37 -9.65
CA ASP A 491 -18.61 17.22 -9.10
C ASP A 491 -18.63 16.54 -7.72
N ALA A 492 -17.62 15.73 -7.39
CA ALA A 492 -17.48 15.13 -6.06
C ALA A 492 -17.23 16.15 -4.94
N TRP A 493 -16.94 17.42 -5.29
CA TRP A 493 -16.63 18.50 -4.36
C TRP A 493 -17.74 19.57 -4.26
N LYS A 494 -18.82 19.47 -5.04
CA LYS A 494 -19.83 20.55 -5.19
C LYS A 494 -20.75 20.73 -3.98
N ASN A 495 -21.10 19.65 -3.28
CA ASN A 495 -22.13 19.66 -2.23
C ASN A 495 -21.58 19.56 -0.81
N GLU A 496 -20.27 19.61 -0.64
CA GLU A 496 -19.60 19.43 0.65
C GLU A 496 -19.21 20.77 1.26
N ASP A 497 -19.03 20.77 2.58
CA ASP A 497 -18.58 21.93 3.34
C ASP A 497 -17.30 22.55 2.72
N PRO A 498 -17.21 23.88 2.62
CA PRO A 498 -15.96 24.56 2.34
C PRO A 498 -14.91 24.37 3.45
#